data_AF-A0A174DBG4-F1
#
_entry.id   AF-A0A174DBG4-F1
#
_cell.length_a   1.000
_cell.length_b   1.000
_cell.length_c   1.000
_cell.angle_alpha   90.00
_cell.angle_beta   90.00
_cell.angle_gamma   90.00
#
_symmetry.space_group_name_H-M   'P 1'
#
loop_
_entity.id
_entity.type
_entity.pdbx_description
1 polymer ?
#
loop_
_entity_poly.entity_id
_entity_poly.type
_entity_poly.pdbx_seq_one_letter_code
_entity_poly.pdbx_strand_id
1 'polypeptide(L)'
;MLMEPDTNLYSQSENSEIIRENSQKILSVLAAHQIALWEYDISTGKCSFTDDYFRTLGLKEAGIVFKDIDDFYRFTYPEDVKAYQTAFSKMLASDSKISQIKVCCV
;
A
#
# COMPACT_ATOMS: atom_id res chain seq x y z
N MET A 1 49.76 9.08 7.30
CA MET A 1 49.60 7.80 6.60
C MET A 1 48.18 7.31 6.90
N LEU A 2 47.32 7.36 5.88
CA LEU A 2 46.02 6.69 5.69
C LEU A 2 44.86 7.03 6.65
N MET A 3 43.75 7.44 6.01
CA MET A 3 42.41 7.69 6.54
C MET A 3 41.70 6.37 6.90
N GLU A 4 40.87 6.43 7.96
CA GLU A 4 39.69 5.64 8.38
C GLU A 4 39.39 4.22 7.82
N PRO A 5 38.68 3.40 8.61
CA PRO A 5 37.27 3.23 8.27
C PRO A 5 36.32 3.43 9.46
N ASP A 6 35.50 4.48 9.39
CA ASP A 6 34.24 4.65 10.12
C ASP A 6 33.27 3.50 9.77
N THR A 7 33.44 2.35 10.42
CA THR A 7 32.57 1.19 10.22
C THR A 7 31.45 1.23 11.26
N ASN A 8 30.36 1.89 10.87
CA ASN A 8 28.99 1.83 11.37
C ASN A 8 28.72 0.82 12.52
N LEU A 9 28.54 1.32 13.74
CA LEU A 9 28.38 0.53 14.98
C LEU A 9 27.00 0.75 15.65
N TYR A 10 25.89 0.69 14.91
CA TYR A 10 24.56 0.67 15.55
C TYR A 10 24.25 -0.71 16.11
N SER A 11 23.77 -0.78 17.36
CA SER A 11 23.21 -2.00 17.93
C SER A 11 21.93 -2.41 17.19
N GLN A 12 21.57 -3.69 17.22
CA GLN A 12 20.34 -4.19 16.59
C GLN A 12 19.09 -3.47 17.10
N SER A 13 19.07 -3.07 18.38
CA SER A 13 18.01 -2.26 18.98
C SER A 13 17.93 -0.86 18.40
N GLU A 14 19.07 -0.16 18.25
CA GLU A 14 19.09 1.20 17.66
C GLU A 14 18.69 1.16 16.19
N ASN A 15 19.16 0.16 15.43
CA ASN A 15 18.70 -0.03 14.05
C ASN A 15 17.18 -0.27 13.98
N SER A 16 16.62 -1.08 14.89
CA SER A 16 15.18 -1.32 14.93
C SER A 16 14.38 -0.06 15.27
N GLU A 17 14.92 0.80 16.14
CA GLU A 17 14.31 2.06 16.54
C GLU A 17 14.35 3.08 15.40
N ILE A 18 15.48 3.21 14.71
CA ILE A 18 15.61 4.07 13.52
C ILE A 18 14.62 3.65 12.42
N ILE A 19 14.49 2.34 12.16
CA ILE A 19 13.53 1.81 11.19
C ILE A 19 12.10 2.18 11.62
N ARG A 20 11.76 1.96 12.89
CA ARG A 20 10.44 2.28 13.45
C ARG A 20 10.11 3.77 13.31
N GLU A 21 11.03 4.64 13.68
CA GLU A 21 10.84 6.09 13.58
C GLU A 21 10.65 6.55 12.13
N ASN A 22 11.47 6.04 11.20
CA ASN A 22 11.36 6.39 9.79
C ASN A 22 10.04 5.88 9.19
N SER A 23 9.64 4.64 9.50
CA SER A 23 8.34 4.10 9.09
C SER A 23 7.19 4.97 9.61
N GLN A 24 7.25 5.40 10.88
CA GLN A 24 6.21 6.25 11.45
C GLN A 24 6.12 7.63 10.78
N LYS A 25 7.25 8.23 10.42
CA LYS A 25 7.27 9.50 9.65
C LYS A 25 6.64 9.33 8.27
N ILE A 26 6.98 8.25 7.55
CA ILE A 26 6.41 7.95 6.23
C ILE A 26 4.89 7.76 6.33
N LEU A 27 4.43 6.91 7.25
CA LEU A 27 3.01 6.65 7.44
C LEU A 27 2.24 7.93 7.82
N SER A 28 2.84 8.79 8.64
CA SER A 28 2.24 10.09 9.02
C SER A 28 2.03 10.99 7.80
N VAL A 29 3.02 11.06 6.89
CA VAL A 29 2.90 11.86 5.66
C VAL A 29 1.84 11.27 4.72
N LEU A 30 1.80 9.95 4.56
CA LEU A 30 0.80 9.28 3.72
C LEU A 30 -0.62 9.52 4.25
N ALA A 31 -0.83 9.36 5.55
CA ALA A 31 -2.11 9.61 6.19
C ALA A 31 -2.56 11.08 6.05
N ALA A 32 -1.64 12.04 6.22
CA ALA A 32 -1.94 13.46 6.04
C ALA A 32 -2.39 13.82 4.61
N HIS A 33 -1.98 13.05 3.61
CA HIS A 33 -2.38 13.20 2.21
C HIS A 33 -3.49 12.22 1.78
N GLN A 34 -4.09 11.50 2.74
CA GLN A 34 -5.13 10.48 2.49
C GLN A 34 -4.68 9.38 1.51
N ILE A 35 -3.39 9.02 1.56
CA ILE A 35 -2.81 7.95 0.76
C ILE A 35 -2.79 6.67 1.59
N ALA A 36 -3.54 5.67 1.13
CA ALA A 36 -3.62 4.36 1.76
C ALA A 36 -2.81 3.34 0.94
N LEU A 37 -2.05 2.49 1.63
CA LEU A 37 -1.26 1.43 1.01
C LEU A 37 -1.87 0.06 1.33
N TRP A 38 -1.80 -0.84 0.35
CA TRP A 38 -2.20 -2.24 0.46
C TRP A 38 -1.29 -3.07 -0.46
N GLU A 39 -1.22 -4.37 -0.21
CA GLU A 39 -0.36 -5.27 -0.97
C GLU A 39 -1.18 -6.34 -1.69
N TYR A 40 -0.72 -6.73 -2.87
CA TYR A 40 -1.29 -7.81 -3.66
C TYR A 40 -0.22 -8.87 -3.94
N ASP A 41 -0.41 -10.08 -3.42
CA ASP A 41 0.42 -11.22 -3.79
C ASP A 41 -0.03 -11.73 -5.17
N ILE A 42 0.81 -11.50 -6.18
CA ILE A 42 0.52 -11.89 -7.56
C ILE A 42 0.41 -13.42 -7.72
N SER A 43 1.16 -14.19 -6.93
CA SER A 43 1.20 -15.65 -7.06
C SER A 43 -0.03 -16.32 -6.47
N THR A 44 -0.54 -15.79 -5.34
CA THR A 44 -1.69 -16.36 -4.64
C THR A 44 -3.00 -15.60 -4.87
N GLY A 45 -2.93 -14.40 -5.43
CA GLY A 45 -4.05 -13.49 -5.62
C GLY A 45 -4.56 -12.84 -4.33
N LYS A 46 -3.83 -12.97 -3.21
CA LYS A 46 -4.27 -12.46 -1.90
C LYS A 46 -3.99 -10.98 -1.76
N CYS A 47 -4.96 -10.27 -1.20
CA CYS A 47 -4.82 -8.88 -0.80
C CYS A 47 -4.50 -8.80 0.70
N SER A 48 -3.53 -7.95 1.05
CA SER A 48 -3.20 -7.63 2.44
C SER A 48 -3.51 -6.16 2.68
N PHE A 49 -4.56 -5.93 3.48
CA PHE A 49 -4.97 -4.61 3.92
C PHE A 49 -4.55 -4.40 5.37
N THR A 50 -4.02 -3.22 5.68
CA THR A 50 -3.70 -2.83 7.06
C THR A 50 -4.86 -2.05 7.67
N ASP A 51 -4.92 -2.00 9.00
CA ASP A 51 -5.87 -1.13 9.72
C ASP A 51 -5.74 0.35 9.30
N ASP A 52 -4.53 0.77 8.92
CA ASP A 52 -4.21 2.11 8.45
C ASP A 52 -4.84 2.40 7.08
N TYR A 53 -4.94 1.39 6.21
CA TYR A 53 -5.64 1.53 4.93
C TYR A 53 -7.10 1.94 5.13
N PHE A 54 -7.83 1.20 5.96
CA PHE A 54 -9.25 1.47 6.22
C PHE A 54 -9.47 2.79 6.95
N ARG A 55 -8.61 3.12 7.93
CA ARG A 55 -8.70 4.37 8.68
C ARG A 55 -8.39 5.59 7.80
N THR A 56 -7.37 5.52 6.95
CA THR A 56 -6.96 6.64 6.08
C THR A 56 -8.06 7.00 5.07
N LEU A 57 -8.82 6.01 4.61
CA LEU A 57 -9.92 6.18 3.67
C LEU A 57 -11.29 6.41 4.35
N GLY A 58 -11.37 6.45 5.68
CA GLY A 58 -12.64 6.59 6.42
C GLY A 58 -13.56 5.37 6.37
N LEU A 59 -13.05 4.23 5.89
CA LEU A 59 -13.79 2.97 5.74
C LEU A 59 -13.99 2.27 7.09
N LYS A 60 -13.05 2.45 8.03
CA LYS A 60 -13.11 1.83 9.36
C LYS A 60 -14.31 2.35 10.15
N GLU A 61 -14.55 3.65 10.10
CA GLU A 61 -15.67 4.34 10.74
C GLU A 61 -17.01 3.95 10.09
N ALA A 62 -17.01 3.63 8.80
CA ALA A 62 -18.16 3.10 8.07
C ALA A 62 -18.40 1.59 8.31
N GLY A 63 -17.54 0.91 9.05
CA GLY A 63 -17.62 -0.54 9.28
C GLY A 63 -17.33 -1.38 8.04
N ILE A 64 -16.63 -0.81 7.05
CA ILE A 64 -16.31 -1.48 5.79
C ILE A 64 -14.95 -2.17 5.91
N VAL A 65 -14.91 -3.44 5.48
CA VAL A 65 -13.68 -4.25 5.43
C VAL A 65 -13.63 -4.98 4.10
N PHE A 66 -12.45 -5.01 3.49
CA PHE A 66 -12.18 -5.78 2.27
C PHE A 66 -11.36 -7.02 2.61
N LYS A 67 -11.75 -8.17 2.08
CA LYS A 67 -11.00 -9.42 2.18
C LYS A 67 -10.12 -9.66 0.96
N ASP A 68 -10.59 -9.22 -0.19
CA ASP A 68 -9.94 -9.42 -1.48
C ASP A 68 -10.27 -8.26 -2.44
N ILE A 69 -9.80 -8.38 -3.68
CA ILE A 69 -9.99 -7.39 -4.72
C ILE A 69 -11.44 -7.36 -5.22
N ASP A 70 -12.20 -8.45 -5.08
CA ASP A 70 -13.59 -8.50 -5.50
C ASP A 70 -14.48 -7.66 -4.58
N ASP A 71 -14.17 -7.65 -3.28
CA ASP A 71 -14.79 -6.72 -2.34
C ASP A 71 -14.60 -5.27 -2.79
N PHE A 72 -13.41 -4.88 -3.26
CA PHE A 72 -13.15 -3.54 -3.79
C PHE A 72 -14.02 -3.19 -5.01
N TYR A 73 -14.24 -4.14 -5.93
CA TYR A 73 -15.11 -3.92 -7.09
C TYR A 73 -16.55 -3.60 -6.72
N ARG A 74 -17.05 -4.09 -5.58
CA ARG A 74 -18.41 -3.80 -5.10
C ARG A 74 -18.61 -2.34 -4.68
N PHE A 75 -17.52 -1.67 -4.32
CA PHE A 75 -17.50 -0.25 -3.98
C PHE A 75 -17.11 0.64 -5.15
N THR A 76 -16.70 0.05 -6.28
CA THR A 76 -16.39 0.80 -7.50
C THR A 76 -17.69 1.02 -8.28
N TYR A 77 -17.88 2.21 -8.86
CA TYR A 77 -19.03 2.47 -9.72
C TYR A 77 -19.07 1.46 -10.88
N PRO A 78 -20.25 0.90 -11.26
CA PRO A 78 -20.35 -0.17 -12.26
C PRO A 78 -19.70 0.16 -13.62
N GLU A 79 -19.69 1.43 -14.00
CA GLU A 79 -19.08 1.92 -15.24
C GLU A 79 -17.55 1.79 -15.23
N ASP A 80 -16.92 1.94 -14.06
CA ASP A 80 -15.47 1.91 -13.89
C ASP A 80 -14.92 0.49 -13.65
N VAL A 81 -15.75 -0.46 -13.20
CA VAL A 81 -15.32 -1.83 -12.86
C VAL A 81 -14.60 -2.51 -14.04
N LYS A 82 -15.17 -2.47 -15.25
CA LYS A 82 -14.57 -3.12 -16.43
C LYS A 82 -13.24 -2.47 -16.84
N ALA A 83 -13.17 -1.13 -16.74
CA ALA A 83 -11.97 -0.38 -17.07
C ALA A 83 -10.84 -0.72 -16.09
N TYR A 84 -11.16 -0.77 -14.78
CA TYR A 84 -10.22 -1.17 -13.75
C TYR A 84 -9.73 -2.60 -13.97
N GLN A 85 -10.63 -3.58 -14.11
CA GLN A 85 -10.26 -4.99 -14.29
C GLN A 85 -9.32 -5.17 -15.49
N THR A 86 -9.63 -4.51 -16.60
CA THR A 86 -8.78 -4.55 -17.80
C THR A 86 -7.40 -3.96 -17.54
N ALA A 87 -7.32 -2.80 -16.89
CA ALA A 87 -6.05 -2.15 -16.58
C ALA A 87 -5.23 -2.94 -15.55
N PHE A 88 -5.88 -3.52 -14.55
CA PHE A 88 -5.26 -4.36 -13.54
C PHE A 88 -4.71 -5.66 -14.16
N SER A 89 -5.46 -6.33 -15.03
CA SER A 89 -4.96 -7.50 -15.76
C SER A 89 -3.77 -7.17 -16.66
N LYS A 90 -3.80 -6.02 -17.35
CA LYS A 90 -2.65 -5.54 -18.15
C LYS A 90 -1.41 -5.27 -17.29
N MET A 91 -1.60 -4.67 -16.11
CA MET A 91 -0.54 -4.45 -15.14
C MET A 91 0.07 -5.77 -14.65
N LEU A 92 -0.77 -6.76 -14.33
CA LEU A 92 -0.30 -8.08 -13.90
C LEU A 92 0.49 -8.80 -15.01
N ALA A 93 0.19 -8.55 -16.28
CA ALA A 93 0.91 -9.11 -17.41
C ALA A 93 2.19 -8.33 -17.81
N SER A 94 2.34 -7.06 -17.42
CA SER A 94 3.48 -6.22 -17.82
C SER A 94 4.74 -6.54 -17.02
N ASP A 95 5.93 -6.25 -17.55
CA ASP A 95 7.17 -6.44 -16.78
C ASP A 95 7.30 -5.44 -15.62
N SER A 96 6.78 -4.22 -15.78
CA SER A 96 6.89 -3.16 -14.78
C SER A 96 6.00 -3.37 -13.55
N LYS A 97 4.88 -4.11 -13.70
CA LYS A 97 3.82 -4.24 -12.68
C LYS A 97 3.28 -2.89 -12.15
N ILE A 98 3.43 -1.82 -12.94
CA ILE A 98 2.97 -0.47 -12.57
C ILE A 98 1.82 -0.05 -13.47
N SER A 99 0.77 0.48 -12.86
CA SER A 99 -0.35 1.11 -13.56
C SER A 99 -0.94 2.22 -12.68
N GLN A 100 -1.51 3.24 -13.32
CA GLN A 100 -2.29 4.27 -12.66
C GLN A 100 -3.73 4.15 -13.14
N ILE A 101 -4.65 3.87 -12.22
CA ILE A 101 -6.06 3.64 -12.55
C ILE A 101 -6.89 4.63 -11.73
N LYS A 102 -7.75 5.38 -12.42
CA LYS A 102 -8.73 6.26 -11.78
C LYS A 102 -10.07 5.52 -11.72
N VAL A 103 -10.68 5.51 -10.54
CA VAL A 103 -12.00 4.92 -10.30
C VAL A 103 -12.83 5.85 -9.44
N CYS A 104 -14.13 5.90 -9.72
CA CYS A 104 -15.12 6.46 -8.82
C CYS A 104 -15.56 5.34 -7.86
N CYS A 105 -15.66 5.66 -6.57
CA CYS A 105 -16.22 4.76 -5.56
C CYS A 105 -17.58 5.27 -5.09
N VAL A 106 -18.51 4.36 -4.82
CA VAL A 106 -19.91 4.62 -4.42
C VAL A 106 -20.00 5.12 -2.98
#